data_AF-A0A8J1UQV3-F1
#
_entry.id   AF-A0A8J1UQV3-F1
#
_cell.length_a   1.000
_cell.length_b   1.000
_cell.length_c   1.000
_cell.angle_alpha   90.00
_cell.angle_beta   90.00
_cell.angle_gamma   90.00
#
_symmetry.space_group_name_H-M   'P 1'
#
loop_
_entity.id
_entity.type
_entity.pdbx_description
1 polymer ?
#
loop_
_entity_poly.entity_id
_entity_poly.type
_entity_poly.pdbx_seq_one_letter_code
_entity_poly.pdbx_strand_id
1 'polypeptide(L)'
;VADFVDEVMREDFICEIEQVMKHIGKTVSISNVSLKSIYKEAVTQKSRQIILEKFFRRVFSENTAIGDEQDKLADEVDCELNRVEFAEALALTPGSLFVEQLFSIVDNDDSGYVSFRELSYALVLFSEGKDTCTSM
;
A
#
# COMPACT_ATOMS: atom_id res chain seq x y z
N VAL A 1 -9.50 -0.63 -14.19
CA VAL A 1 -9.97 -0.58 -15.60
C VAL A 1 -11.48 -0.46 -15.55
N ALA A 2 -12.05 0.51 -16.26
CA ALA A 2 -13.49 0.69 -16.33
C ALA A 2 -13.95 0.34 -17.75
N ASP A 3 -14.97 -0.51 -17.85
CA ASP A 3 -15.64 -0.82 -19.10
C ASP A 3 -16.87 0.08 -19.24
N PHE A 4 -17.13 0.55 -20.45
CA PHE A 4 -18.24 1.45 -20.79
C PHE A 4 -19.16 0.78 -21.81
N VAL A 5 -20.46 1.06 -21.70
CA VAL A 5 -21.47 0.49 -22.60
C VAL A 5 -21.32 1.05 -24.01
N ASP A 6 -21.00 2.35 -24.12
CA ASP A 6 -20.80 3.04 -25.38
C ASP A 6 -19.71 4.13 -25.25
N GLU A 7 -19.37 4.71 -26.40
CA GLU A 7 -18.33 5.74 -26.52
C GLU A 7 -18.76 7.06 -25.86
N VAL A 8 -20.06 7.40 -25.88
CA VAL A 8 -20.60 8.63 -25.29
C VAL A 8 -20.39 8.61 -23.78
N MET A 9 -20.74 7.51 -23.11
CA MET A 9 -20.56 7.35 -21.67
C MET A 9 -19.09 7.41 -21.27
N ARG A 10 -18.20 6.87 -22.11
CA ARG A 10 -16.74 6.96 -21.89
C ARG A 10 -16.26 8.40 -22.00
N GLU A 11 -16.72 9.15 -23.01
CA GLU A 11 -16.37 10.56 -23.21
C GLU A 11 -16.87 11.45 -22.07
N ASP A 12 -18.12 11.25 -21.64
CA ASP A 12 -18.70 11.96 -20.49
C ASP A 12 -17.87 11.69 -19.22
N PHE A 13 -17.50 10.43 -18.97
CA PHE A 13 -16.66 10.07 -17.83
C PHE A 13 -15.27 10.72 -17.89
N ILE A 14 -14.64 10.77 -19.07
CA ILE A 14 -13.35 11.43 -19.26
C ILE A 14 -13.49 12.93 -18.98
N CYS A 15 -14.54 13.58 -19.49
CA CYS A 15 -14.81 15.00 -19.27
C CYS A 15 -14.96 15.33 -17.77
N GLU A 16 -15.70 14.51 -17.02
CA GLU A 16 -15.83 14.66 -15.58
C GLU A 16 -14.49 14.54 -14.85
N ILE A 17 -13.65 13.56 -15.23
CA ILE A 17 -12.29 13.44 -14.68
C ILE A 17 -11.45 14.68 -14.97
N GLU A 18 -11.47 15.19 -16.21
CA GLU A 18 -10.73 16.39 -16.58
C GLU A 18 -11.18 17.61 -15.76
N GLN A 19 -12.48 17.77 -15.52
CA GLN A 19 -13.02 18.84 -14.69
C GLN A 19 -12.56 18.74 -13.24
N VAL A 20 -12.63 17.55 -12.64
CA VAL A 20 -12.16 17.30 -11.26
C VAL A 20 -10.66 17.56 -11.14
N MET A 21 -9.87 17.05 -12.08
CA MET A 21 -8.42 17.24 -12.09
C MET A 21 -8.04 18.72 -12.24
N LYS A 22 -8.77 19.46 -13.08
CA LYS A 22 -8.60 20.91 -13.23
C LYS A 22 -8.92 21.66 -11.93
N HIS A 23 -9.95 21.23 -11.20
CA HIS A 23 -10.32 21.85 -9.92
C HIS A 23 -9.21 21.72 -8.86
N ILE A 24 -8.48 20.59 -8.86
CA ILE A 24 -7.33 20.37 -7.97
C ILE A 24 -5.99 20.85 -8.55
N GLY A 25 -6.01 21.61 -9.66
CA GLY A 25 -4.82 22.19 -10.27
C GLY A 25 -3.89 21.19 -10.97
N LYS A 26 -4.43 20.06 -11.43
CA LYS A 26 -3.70 19.01 -12.17
C LYS A 26 -4.14 18.96 -13.63
N THR A 27 -3.24 18.51 -14.50
CA THR A 27 -3.49 18.33 -15.94
C THR A 27 -3.64 16.86 -16.26
N VAL A 28 -4.60 16.52 -17.13
CA VAL A 28 -4.82 15.16 -17.62
C VAL A 28 -4.11 15.00 -18.98
N SER A 29 -3.44 13.86 -19.15
CA SER A 29 -2.89 13.44 -20.44
C SER A 29 -3.66 12.20 -20.90
N ILE A 30 -4.25 12.27 -22.09
CA ILE A 30 -5.04 11.19 -22.68
C ILE A 30 -4.22 10.55 -23.81
N SER A 31 -4.07 9.24 -23.76
CA SER A 31 -3.41 8.45 -24.80
C SER A 31 -4.29 7.28 -25.23
N ASN A 32 -4.31 7.02 -26.54
CA ASN A 32 -5.02 5.88 -27.10
C ASN A 32 -4.09 4.66 -27.09
N VAL A 33 -4.44 3.65 -26.30
CA VAL A 33 -3.69 2.41 -26.16
C VAL A 33 -4.59 1.20 -26.42
N SER A 34 -4.00 0.08 -26.85
CA SER A 34 -4.78 -1.13 -27.10
C SER A 34 -5.32 -1.71 -25.78
N LEU A 35 -6.53 -2.26 -25.81
CA LEU A 35 -7.13 -2.91 -24.64
C LEU A 35 -6.26 -4.05 -24.09
N LYS A 36 -5.57 -4.78 -24.99
CA LYS A 36 -4.60 -5.81 -24.61
C LYS A 36 -3.42 -5.24 -23.80
N SER A 37 -2.93 -4.06 -24.16
CA SER A 37 -1.86 -3.37 -23.42
C SER A 37 -2.36 -2.92 -22.06
N ILE A 38 -3.56 -2.33 -21.98
CA ILE A 38 -4.19 -1.92 -20.71
C ILE A 38 -4.27 -3.12 -19.76
N TYR A 39 -4.77 -4.27 -20.21
CA TYR A 39 -4.89 -5.45 -19.35
C TYR A 39 -3.54 -6.03 -18.93
N LYS A 40 -2.51 -5.93 -19.78
CA LYS A 40 -1.17 -6.41 -19.46
C LYS A 40 -0.53 -5.59 -18.34
N GLU A 41 -0.78 -4.29 -18.31
CA GLU A 41 -0.18 -3.35 -17.35
C GLU A 41 -1.05 -3.11 -16.11
N ALA A 42 -2.32 -3.52 -16.13
CA ALA A 42 -3.23 -3.35 -15.01
C ALA A 42 -2.76 -4.14 -13.77
N VAL A 43 -2.53 -3.42 -12.67
CA VAL A 43 -2.40 -4.02 -11.35
C VAL A 43 -3.78 -4.43 -10.87
N THR A 44 -3.99 -5.74 -10.72
CA THR A 44 -5.24 -6.31 -10.21
C THR A 44 -5.17 -6.48 -8.69
N GLN A 45 -6.33 -6.60 -8.05
CA GLN A 45 -6.39 -6.93 -6.62
C GLN A 45 -5.67 -8.25 -6.31
N LYS A 46 -5.81 -9.27 -7.18
CA LYS A 46 -5.14 -10.56 -7.00
C LYS A 46 -3.63 -10.45 -7.11
N SER A 47 -3.12 -9.71 -8.10
CA SER A 47 -1.67 -9.47 -8.21
C SER A 47 -1.15 -8.63 -7.05
N ARG A 48 -1.95 -7.67 -6.56
CA ARG A 48 -1.62 -6.88 -5.37
C ARG A 48 -1.53 -7.75 -4.11
N GLN A 49 -2.45 -8.69 -3.93
CA GLN A 49 -2.40 -9.64 -2.81
C GLN A 49 -1.08 -10.46 -2.80
N ILE A 50 -0.61 -10.91 -3.97
CA ILE A 50 0.66 -11.64 -4.09
C ILE A 50 1.85 -10.75 -3.69
N ILE A 51 1.81 -9.46 -4.04
CA ILE A 51 2.85 -8.50 -3.63
C ILE A 51 2.82 -8.31 -2.12
N LEU A 52 1.64 -8.14 -1.51
CA LEU A 52 1.47 -8.03 -0.06
C LEU A 52 1.99 -9.28 0.67
N GLU A 53 1.68 -10.48 0.18
CA GLU A 53 2.18 -11.73 0.76
C GLU A 53 3.71 -11.81 0.76
N LYS A 54 4.35 -11.40 -0.34
CA LYS A 54 5.82 -11.33 -0.43
C LYS A 54 6.39 -10.30 0.54
N PHE A 55 5.74 -9.14 0.64
CA PHE A 55 6.11 -8.09 1.57
C PHE A 55 6.08 -8.62 3.02
N PHE A 56 4.98 -9.21 3.47
CA PHE A 56 4.88 -9.73 4.84
C PHE A 56 5.82 -10.90 5.10
N ARG A 57 6.00 -11.81 4.14
CA ARG A 57 6.97 -12.90 4.29
C ARG A 57 8.36 -12.36 4.59
N ARG A 58 8.78 -11.29 3.89
CA ARG A 58 10.06 -10.62 4.14
C ARG A 58 10.11 -9.95 5.51
N VAL A 59 9.06 -9.22 5.89
CA VAL A 59 9.00 -8.51 7.18
C VAL A 59 9.18 -9.52 8.32
N PHE A 60 8.48 -10.66 8.25
CA PHE A 60 8.56 -11.66 9.30
C PHE A 60 9.82 -12.55 9.22
N SER A 61 10.38 -12.82 8.03
CA SER A 61 11.62 -13.59 7.90
C SER A 61 12.87 -12.83 8.35
N GLU A 62 12.85 -11.50 8.28
CA GLU A 62 13.93 -10.66 8.81
C GLU A 62 13.82 -10.48 10.34
N ASN A 63 12.60 -10.36 10.86
CA ASN A 63 12.35 -10.14 12.29
C ASN A 63 12.23 -11.42 13.13
N THR A 64 12.15 -12.59 12.49
CA THR A 64 12.23 -13.91 13.15
C THR A 64 13.39 -14.65 12.51
N ALA A 65 14.35 -15.16 13.28
CA ALA A 65 15.59 -15.78 12.78
C ALA A 65 15.40 -17.12 12.02
N ILE A 66 14.33 -17.26 11.23
CA ILE A 66 13.83 -18.44 10.53
C ILE A 66 14.03 -18.32 9.00
N GLY A 67 14.74 -17.30 8.52
CA GLY A 67 14.98 -17.09 7.08
C GLY A 67 16.12 -17.95 6.50
N ASP A 68 15.79 -18.85 5.57
CA ASP A 68 16.76 -19.46 4.66
C ASP A 68 17.51 -18.37 3.87
N GLU A 69 18.82 -18.57 3.63
CA GLU A 69 19.71 -17.58 3.00
C GLU A 69 19.28 -17.13 1.58
N GLN A 70 18.32 -17.82 0.97
CA GLN A 70 17.73 -17.48 -0.33
C GLN A 70 16.82 -16.24 -0.32
N ASP A 71 16.26 -15.86 0.83
CA ASP A 71 15.37 -14.68 0.94
C ASP A 71 16.16 -13.36 1.06
N LYS A 72 17.48 -13.44 1.29
CA LYS A 72 18.39 -12.28 1.38
C LYS A 72 18.71 -11.65 0.01
N LEU A 73 18.31 -12.30 -1.09
CA LEU A 73 18.62 -11.88 -2.46
C LEU A 73 17.42 -11.30 -3.22
N ALA A 74 16.25 -11.18 -2.59
CA ALA A 74 15.09 -10.59 -3.24
C ALA A 74 15.20 -9.07 -3.24
N ASP A 75 15.20 -8.49 -4.44
CA ASP A 75 15.06 -7.06 -4.74
C ASP A 75 14.20 -6.32 -3.71
N GLU A 76 14.59 -5.09 -3.41
CA GLU A 76 13.81 -4.11 -2.65
C GLU A 76 12.34 -4.23 -3.03
N VAL A 77 11.50 -4.74 -2.11
CA VAL A 77 10.07 -4.84 -2.36
C VAL A 77 9.56 -3.41 -2.28
N ASP A 78 9.52 -2.74 -3.43
CA ASP A 78 8.95 -1.41 -3.61
C ASP A 78 7.42 -1.53 -3.48
N CYS A 79 6.96 -1.65 -2.24
CA CYS A 79 5.57 -1.81 -1.87
C CYS A 79 5.32 -1.07 -0.55
N GLU A 80 4.22 -0.35 -0.53
CA GLU A 80 3.71 0.32 0.66
C GLU A 80 2.26 -0.11 0.88
N LEU A 81 1.90 -0.16 2.16
CA LEU A 81 0.58 -0.56 2.63
C LEU A 81 -0.28 0.67 2.82
N ASN A 82 -1.48 0.67 2.26
CA ASN A 82 -2.48 1.63 2.75
C ASN A 82 -3.00 1.18 4.13
N ARG A 83 -3.74 2.07 4.80
CA ARG A 83 -4.29 1.82 6.14
C ARG A 83 -5.15 0.56 6.26
N VAL A 84 -5.94 0.24 5.23
CA VAL A 84 -6.80 -0.95 5.24
C VAL A 84 -5.95 -2.21 5.17
N GLU A 85 -4.97 -2.24 4.28
CA GLU A 85 -4.05 -3.39 4.12
C GLU A 85 -3.17 -3.59 5.35
N PHE A 86 -2.72 -2.49 5.95
CA PHE A 86 -2.00 -2.53 7.23
C PHE A 86 -2.84 -3.19 8.33
N ALA A 87 -4.11 -2.79 8.46
CA ALA A 87 -5.02 -3.39 9.44
C ALA A 87 -5.28 -4.87 9.15
N GLU A 88 -5.61 -5.21 7.91
CA GLU A 88 -5.86 -6.59 7.50
C GLU A 88 -4.66 -7.50 7.77
N ALA A 89 -3.45 -7.02 7.51
CA ALA A 89 -2.23 -7.78 7.72
C ALA A 89 -1.91 -8.05 9.19
N LEU A 90 -2.28 -7.13 10.08
CA LEU A 90 -2.15 -7.29 11.52
C LEU A 90 -3.38 -7.97 12.15
N ALA A 91 -4.33 -8.44 11.33
CA ALA A 91 -5.62 -8.99 11.75
C ALA A 91 -6.42 -8.03 12.67
N LEU A 92 -6.29 -6.72 12.42
CA LEU A 92 -7.00 -5.65 13.09
C LEU A 92 -8.23 -5.24 12.29
N THR A 93 -9.20 -4.60 12.94
CA THR A 93 -10.38 -4.06 12.26
C THR A 93 -10.05 -2.76 11.53
N PRO A 94 -10.19 -2.70 10.19
CA PRO A 94 -9.99 -1.45 9.44
C PRO A 94 -10.93 -0.35 9.94
N GLY A 95 -10.42 0.87 10.05
CA GLY A 95 -11.20 2.03 10.50
C GLY A 95 -11.47 2.10 12.01
N SER A 96 -10.86 1.20 12.82
CA SER A 96 -10.86 1.35 14.27
C SER A 96 -9.92 2.48 14.71
N LEU A 97 -10.26 3.17 15.80
CA LEU A 97 -9.39 4.22 16.38
C LEU A 97 -7.98 3.71 16.68
N PHE A 98 -7.87 2.45 17.12
CA PHE A 98 -6.59 1.80 17.36
C PHE A 98 -5.73 1.75 16.09
N VAL A 99 -6.30 1.31 14.96
CA VAL A 99 -5.60 1.28 13.68
C VAL A 99 -5.22 2.68 13.23
N GLU A 100 -6.10 3.67 13.39
CA GLU A 100 -5.78 5.06 12.99
C GLU A 100 -4.59 5.61 13.77
N GLN A 101 -4.59 5.44 15.10
CA GLN A 101 -3.51 5.89 15.96
C GLN A 101 -2.21 5.13 15.68
N LEU A 102 -2.28 3.80 15.61
CA LEU A 102 -1.12 2.98 15.31
C LEU A 102 -0.54 3.33 13.94
N PHE A 103 -1.37 3.48 12.91
CA PHE A 103 -0.93 3.85 11.57
C PHE A 103 -0.21 5.20 11.59
N SER A 104 -0.75 6.22 12.27
CA SER A 104 -0.10 7.54 12.39
C SER A 104 1.23 7.53 13.15
N ILE A 105 1.50 6.51 13.97
CA ILE A 105 2.78 6.35 14.67
C ILE A 105 3.80 5.65 13.76
N VAL A 106 3.32 4.77 12.88
CA VAL A 106 4.17 3.95 12.00
C VAL A 106 4.53 4.71 10.72
N ASP A 107 3.57 5.41 10.12
CA ASP A 107 3.73 6.31 8.98
C ASP A 107 4.50 7.56 9.44
N ASN A 108 5.83 7.52 9.31
CA ASN A 108 6.71 8.56 9.86
C ASN A 108 6.91 9.73 8.89
N ASP A 109 6.63 9.52 7.60
CA ASP A 109 6.76 10.54 6.57
C ASP A 109 5.42 11.19 6.19
N ASP A 110 4.33 10.81 6.86
CA ASP A 110 2.96 11.27 6.61
C ASP A 110 2.52 11.07 5.14
N SER A 111 3.04 10.03 4.48
CA SER A 111 2.68 9.71 3.09
C SER A 111 1.26 9.16 2.96
N GLY A 112 0.67 8.67 4.06
CA GLY A 112 -0.59 7.94 4.07
C GLY A 112 -0.43 6.45 3.73
N TYR A 113 0.82 6.00 3.60
CA TYR A 113 1.20 4.63 3.33
C TYR A 113 2.27 4.18 4.34
N VAL A 114 2.40 2.87 4.54
CA VAL A 114 3.44 2.29 5.41
C VAL A 114 4.38 1.44 4.59
N SER A 115 5.64 1.84 4.56
CA SER A 115 6.72 1.13 3.90
C SER A 115 7.21 -0.09 4.71
N PHE A 116 8.02 -0.93 4.06
CA PHE A 116 8.68 -2.07 4.71
C PHE A 116 9.49 -1.66 5.95
N ARG A 117 10.23 -0.54 5.83
CA ARG A 117 11.14 -0.06 6.87
C ARG A 117 10.37 0.43 8.08
N GLU A 118 9.29 1.17 7.86
CA GLU A 118 8.42 1.68 8.92
C GLU A 118 7.74 0.55 9.68
N LEU A 119 7.16 -0.42 8.97
CA LEU A 119 6.54 -1.57 9.62
C LEU A 119 7.56 -2.40 10.40
N SER A 120 8.73 -2.66 9.82
CA SER A 120 9.79 -3.42 10.50
C SER A 120 10.29 -2.70 11.74
N TYR A 121 10.50 -1.38 11.65
CA TYR A 121 10.88 -0.55 12.79
C TYR A 121 9.83 -0.59 13.91
N ALA A 122 8.54 -0.49 13.56
CA ALA A 122 7.45 -0.61 14.52
C ALA A 122 7.45 -1.98 15.21
N LEU A 123 7.61 -3.08 14.47
CA LEU A 123 7.70 -4.43 15.06
C LEU A 123 8.91 -4.59 15.99
N VAL A 124 10.07 -4.03 15.63
CA VAL A 124 11.25 -4.02 16.50
C VAL A 124 10.97 -3.23 17.77
N LEU A 125 10.41 -2.01 17.66
CA LEU A 125 10.05 -1.21 18.83
C LEU A 125 9.09 -1.93 19.78
N PHE A 126 8.08 -2.61 19.25
CA PHE A 126 7.13 -3.38 20.06
C PHE A 126 7.73 -4.64 20.68
N SER A 127 8.65 -5.30 19.98
CA SER A 127 9.29 -6.53 20.46
C SER A 127 10.43 -6.27 21.47
N GLU A 128 11.12 -5.14 21.36
CA GLU A 128 12.19 -4.74 22.29
C GLU A 128 11.68 -4.12 23.59
N GLY A 129 10.39 -3.77 23.67
CA GLY A 129 9.71 -3.39 24.91
C GLY A 129 10.53 -2.45 25.80
N LYS A 130 10.88 -1.26 25.32
CA LYS A 130 11.46 -0.25 26.22
C LYS A 130 10.37 0.25 27.15
N ASP A 131 10.33 -0.33 28.34
CA ASP A 131 9.57 0.15 29.50
C ASP A 131 9.98 1.59 29.81
N THR A 132 9.32 2.57 29.19
CA THR A 132 9.38 3.96 29.64
C THR A 132 8.36 4.16 30.75
N CYS A 133 8.51 3.36 31.81
CA CYS A 133 7.81 3.53 33.07
C CYS A 133 8.81 3.34 34.23
N THR A 134 9.89 4.12 34.21
CA THR A 134 10.79 4.26 35.36
C THR A 134 11.26 5.69 35.52
N SER A 135 10.39 6.55 36.04
CA SER A 135 10.71 7.59 37.05
C SER A 135 9.49 8.50 37.28
N MET A 136 8.76 8.22 38.35
CA MET A 136 8.16 9.24 39.22
C MET A 136 8.36 8.81 40.67
#